data_AF-A0A354EIZ7-F1
#
_entry.id   AF-A0A354EIZ7-F1
#
_cell.length_a   1.000
_cell.length_b   1.000
_cell.length_c   1.000
_cell.angle_alpha   90.00
_cell.angle_beta   90.00
_cell.angle_gamma   90.00
#
_symmetry.space_group_name_H-M   'P 1'
#
loop_
_entity.id
_entity.type
_entity.pdbx_description
1 polymer ?
#
loop_
_entity_poly.entity_id
_entity_poly.type
_entity_poly.pdbx_seq_one_letter_code
_entity_poly.pdbx_strand_id
1 'polypeptide(L)'
;MTKNPPKFSCPFARREQSEGEPDCVSLPENATPLSSACGRKRFRVCRIKGNRRNCARMAQMGVLPGSEIEMLCPGGRRQCMFRVKGSTVTLDPQCAEQILVTPL
;
A
#
# COMPACT_ATOMS: atom_id res chain seq x y z
N MET A 1 -1.65 35.13 8.04
CA MET A 1 -2.23 33.78 8.18
C MET A 1 -1.76 32.91 7.02
N THR A 2 -0.72 32.10 7.24
CA THR A 2 -0.73 30.62 7.15
C THR A 2 -0.96 30.00 5.76
N LYS A 3 0.05 29.27 5.28
CA LYS A 3 -0.09 27.81 5.11
C LYS A 3 1.30 27.18 5.05
N ASN A 4 1.75 26.69 6.21
CA ASN A 4 2.91 25.80 6.31
C ASN A 4 2.47 24.49 5.63
N PRO A 5 3.01 24.10 4.47
CA PRO A 5 2.68 22.81 3.88
C PRO A 5 3.09 21.71 4.87
N PRO A 6 2.30 20.64 5.02
CA PRO A 6 2.69 19.54 5.88
C PRO A 6 4.04 19.01 5.37
N LYS A 7 5.08 19.09 6.21
CA LYS A 7 6.39 18.52 5.93
C LYS A 7 6.29 17.00 5.99
N PHE A 8 5.58 16.39 5.05
CA PHE A 8 5.79 14.99 4.71
C PHE A 8 7.08 14.91 3.92
N SER A 9 8.20 14.89 4.64
CA SER A 9 9.44 14.37 4.09
C SER A 9 9.20 12.89 3.82
N CYS A 10 8.74 12.57 2.61
CA CYS A 10 8.89 11.21 2.10
C CYS A 10 10.39 10.89 2.19
N PRO A 11 10.82 9.92 3.01
CA PRO A 11 12.23 9.51 3.04
C PRO A 11 12.71 9.02 1.67
N PHE A 12 11.79 8.72 0.75
CA PHE A 12 12.04 8.34 -0.64
C PHE A 12 12.41 9.48 -1.60
N ALA A 13 12.25 10.76 -1.22
CA ALA A 13 12.41 11.88 -2.15
C ALA A 13 13.85 12.40 -2.27
N ARG A 14 14.78 11.93 -1.44
CA ARG A 14 16.20 12.27 -1.50
C ARG A 14 17.07 11.06 -1.26
N ARG A 15 17.29 10.23 -2.29
CA ARG A 15 18.56 9.51 -2.46
C ARG A 15 18.87 9.38 -3.94
N GLU A 16 19.68 10.31 -4.43
CA GLU A 16 20.74 9.94 -5.37
C GLU A 16 21.57 8.84 -4.70
N GLN A 17 21.72 7.72 -5.41
CA GLN A 17 22.73 6.68 -5.25
C GLN A 17 23.52 6.72 -3.93
N SER A 18 23.01 6.06 -2.90
CA SER A 18 23.81 5.62 -1.76
C SER A 18 23.12 4.45 -1.09
N GLU A 19 23.81 3.33 -1.14
CA GLU A 19 23.53 2.09 -0.42
C GLU A 19 23.37 2.42 1.07
N GLY A 20 22.17 2.16 1.56
CA GLY A 20 21.77 2.50 2.91
C GLY A 20 20.37 1.99 3.08
N GLU A 21 20.24 0.67 3.20
CA GLU A 21 19.00 -0.05 3.47
C GLU A 21 18.15 0.72 4.48
N PRO A 22 17.01 1.32 4.06
CA PRO A 22 16.08 1.88 5.01
C PRO A 22 15.35 0.70 5.63
N ASP A 23 15.89 0.21 6.74
CA ASP A 23 15.35 -0.87 7.59
C ASP A 23 14.47 -1.83 6.80
N CYS A 24 15.13 -2.72 6.06
CA CYS A 24 14.49 -3.83 5.40
C CYS A 24 13.89 -4.73 6.47
N VAL A 25 12.68 -4.39 6.90
CA VAL A 25 11.78 -5.33 7.52
C VAL A 25 11.63 -6.42 6.47
N SER A 26 12.32 -7.52 6.70
CA SER A 26 12.29 -8.75 5.93
C SER A 26 10.88 -8.92 5.39
N LEU A 27 10.71 -8.98 4.07
CA LEU A 27 9.40 -9.31 3.50
C LEU A 27 8.98 -10.60 4.20
N PRO A 28 7.94 -10.59 5.03
CA PRO A 28 7.52 -11.82 5.69
C PRO A 28 7.19 -12.82 4.58
N GLU A 29 7.58 -14.08 4.76
CA GLU A 29 7.43 -15.14 3.75
C GLU A 29 6.00 -15.26 3.18
N ASN A 30 5.02 -14.67 3.88
CA ASN A 30 3.60 -14.66 3.54
C ASN A 30 3.09 -13.38 2.86
N ALA A 31 3.98 -12.50 2.38
CA ALA A 31 3.58 -11.30 1.65
C ALA A 31 2.99 -11.67 0.28
N THR A 32 1.69 -11.44 0.11
CA THR A 32 0.94 -11.77 -1.11
C THR A 32 0.39 -10.51 -1.76
N PRO A 33 0.25 -10.47 -3.10
CA PRO A 33 -0.39 -9.36 -3.77
C PRO A 33 -1.87 -9.31 -3.37
N LEU A 34 -2.42 -8.10 -3.24
CA LEU A 34 -3.80 -7.89 -2.81
C LEU A 34 -4.82 -8.55 -3.76
N SER A 35 -4.48 -8.67 -5.05
CA SER A 35 -5.31 -9.37 -6.06
C SER A 35 -5.45 -10.87 -5.80
N SER A 36 -4.49 -11.48 -5.10
CA SER A 36 -4.45 -12.91 -4.78
C SER A 36 -4.71 -13.18 -3.30
N ALA A 37 -4.78 -12.15 -2.48
CA ALA A 37 -5.20 -12.24 -1.10
C ALA A 37 -6.68 -12.68 -1.09
N CYS A 38 -6.94 -13.95 -0.80
CA CYS A 38 -8.29 -14.51 -0.72
C CYS A 38 -8.42 -15.29 0.59
N GLY A 39 -9.61 -15.29 1.20
CA GLY A 39 -9.91 -16.13 2.37
C GLY A 39 -9.68 -15.51 3.75
N ARG A 40 -9.11 -14.30 3.87
CA ARG A 40 -9.02 -13.57 5.16
C ARG A 40 -9.66 -12.19 5.05
N LYS A 41 -10.16 -11.65 6.16
CA LYS A 41 -10.86 -10.35 6.17
C LYS A 41 -9.94 -9.16 6.41
N ARG A 42 -8.81 -9.34 7.08
CA ARG A 42 -7.91 -8.24 7.49
C ARG A 42 -6.49 -8.51 7.07
N PHE A 43 -5.84 -7.47 6.57
CA PHE A 43 -4.46 -7.51 6.13
C PHE A 43 -3.73 -6.25 6.55
N ARG A 44 -2.41 -6.34 6.61
CA ARG A 44 -1.51 -5.21 6.76
C ARG A 44 -0.76 -4.99 5.45
N VAL A 45 -0.70 -3.75 5.00
CA VAL A 45 0.07 -3.38 3.81
C VAL A 45 1.55 -3.41 4.17
N CYS A 46 2.34 -4.22 3.47
CA CYS A 46 3.78 -4.29 3.66
C CYS A 46 4.49 -3.31 2.74
N ARG A 47 4.13 -3.34 1.45
CA ARG A 47 4.84 -2.60 0.42
C ARG A 47 3.91 -2.25 -0.72
N ILE A 48 4.21 -1.14 -1.38
CA ILE A 48 3.54 -0.70 -2.60
C ILE A 48 4.62 -0.63 -3.69
N LYS A 49 4.45 -1.42 -4.75
CA LYS A 49 5.29 -1.42 -5.94
C LYS A 49 4.83 -0.33 -6.90
N GLY A 50 5.72 0.11 -7.78
CA GLY A 50 5.41 1.06 -8.85
C GLY A 50 6.10 2.41 -8.68
N ASN A 51 5.73 3.34 -9.56
CA ASN A 51 6.42 4.63 -9.70
C ASN A 51 5.93 5.63 -8.66
N ARG A 52 6.63 6.77 -8.51
CA ARG A 52 6.26 7.85 -7.58
C ARG A 52 4.80 8.28 -7.67
N ARG A 53 4.23 8.31 -8.89
CA ARG A 53 2.81 8.64 -9.13
C ARG A 53 1.86 7.61 -8.51
N ASN A 54 2.19 6.32 -8.60
CA ASN A 54 1.38 5.23 -8.06
C ASN A 54 1.40 5.28 -6.53
N CYS A 55 2.58 5.41 -5.93
CA CYS A 55 2.72 5.54 -4.48
C CYS A 55 1.96 6.76 -3.93
N ALA A 56 2.05 7.91 -4.62
CA ALA A 56 1.31 9.12 -4.24
C ALA A 56 -0.21 8.91 -4.31
N ARG A 57 -0.71 8.24 -5.37
CA ARG A 57 -2.14 7.90 -5.50
C ARG A 57 -2.60 6.98 -4.37
N MET A 58 -1.85 5.93 -4.05
CA MET A 58 -2.17 5.02 -2.95
C MET A 58 -2.19 5.75 -1.60
N ALA A 59 -1.19 6.60 -1.35
CA ALA A 59 -1.14 7.42 -0.15
C ALA A 59 -2.34 8.35 0.00
N GLN A 60 -2.82 8.97 -1.10
CA GLN A 60 -4.02 9.81 -1.10
C GLN A 60 -5.30 9.02 -0.74
N MET A 61 -5.36 7.74 -1.07
CA MET A 61 -6.45 6.84 -0.68
C MET A 61 -6.28 6.28 0.75
N GLY A 62 -5.22 6.69 1.47
CA GLY A 62 -4.92 6.20 2.82
C GLY A 62 -4.20 4.86 2.86
N VAL A 63 -3.77 4.33 1.71
CA VAL A 63 -3.03 3.07 1.58
C VAL A 63 -1.53 3.36 1.67
N LEU A 64 -0.96 3.07 2.83
CA LEU A 64 0.45 3.27 3.14
C LEU A 64 1.05 1.98 3.70
N PRO A 65 2.36 1.72 3.54
CA PRO A 65 3.05 0.68 4.30
C PRO A 65 2.73 0.77 5.80
N GLY A 66 2.43 -0.37 6.41
CA GLY A 66 1.99 -0.49 7.79
C GLY A 66 0.48 -0.30 8.00
N SER A 67 -0.28 0.17 7.01
CA SER A 67 -1.73 0.39 7.16
C SER A 67 -2.49 -0.92 7.23
N GLU A 68 -3.51 -0.96 8.09
CA GLU A 68 -4.46 -2.06 8.13
C GLU A 68 -5.60 -1.82 7.14
N ILE A 69 -5.96 -2.88 6.43
CA ILE A 69 -7.05 -2.88 5.47
C ILE A 69 -7.98 -4.06 5.73
N GLU A 70 -9.26 -3.85 5.48
CA GLU A 70 -10.28 -4.88 5.57
C GLU A 70 -10.76 -5.23 4.16
N MET A 71 -10.54 -6.47 3.72
CA MET A 71 -10.96 -6.90 2.40
C MET A 71 -12.49 -7.10 2.37
N LEU A 72 -13.13 -6.48 1.39
CA LEU A 72 -14.56 -6.67 1.11
C LEU A 72 -14.76 -7.66 -0.03
N CYS A 73 -14.03 -7.46 -1.13
CA CYS A 73 -14.05 -8.33 -2.30
C CYS A 73 -12.61 -8.50 -2.84
N PRO A 74 -12.09 -9.74 -2.95
CA PRO A 74 -10.71 -9.99 -3.40
C PRO A 74 -10.48 -9.64 -4.88
N GLY A 75 -11.52 -9.29 -5.63
CA GLY A 75 -11.41 -8.78 -6.99
C GLY A 75 -11.05 -9.82 -8.04
N GLY A 76 -10.14 -10.76 -7.81
CA GLY A 76 -9.73 -11.74 -8.83
C GLY A 76 -9.37 -11.05 -10.15
N ARG A 77 -10.05 -11.40 -11.27
CA ARG A 77 -9.91 -10.71 -12.58
C ARG A 77 -10.71 -9.40 -12.71
N ARG A 78 -11.42 -8.99 -11.67
CA ARG A 78 -12.28 -7.79 -11.56
C ARG A 78 -11.71 -6.84 -10.50
N GLN A 79 -12.41 -5.73 -10.28
CA GLN A 79 -12.02 -4.73 -9.31
C GLN A 79 -11.96 -5.30 -7.87
N CYS A 80 -10.87 -5.02 -7.17
CA CYS A 80 -10.66 -5.36 -5.77
C CYS A 80 -11.27 -4.27 -4.89
N MET A 81 -12.02 -4.64 -3.86
CA MET A 81 -12.61 -3.69 -2.90
C MET A 81 -12.15 -4.00 -1.49
N PHE A 82 -11.71 -2.97 -0.79
CA PHE A 82 -11.29 -3.07 0.61
C PHE A 82 -11.61 -1.76 1.33
N ARG A 83 -11.60 -1.81 2.66
CA ARG A 83 -11.71 -0.63 3.52
C ARG A 83 -10.37 -0.30 4.12
N VAL A 84 -10.05 0.98 4.17
CA VAL A 84 -8.88 1.52 4.85
C VAL A 84 -9.32 2.74 5.65
N LYS A 85 -9.00 2.75 6.96
CA LYS A 85 -9.41 3.83 7.88
C LYS A 85 -10.91 4.18 7.81
N GLY A 86 -11.77 3.18 7.61
CA GLY A 86 -13.22 3.35 7.53
C GLY A 86 -13.77 3.69 6.14
N SER A 87 -12.93 4.13 5.20
CA SER A 87 -13.32 4.43 3.81
C SER A 87 -13.19 3.20 2.90
N THR A 88 -14.13 3.02 1.98
CA THR A 88 -14.06 1.97 0.96
C THR A 88 -13.28 2.45 -0.25
N VAL A 89 -12.32 1.63 -0.69
CA VAL A 89 -11.49 1.87 -1.86
C VAL A 89 -11.69 0.72 -2.84
N THR A 90 -11.90 1.08 -4.11
CA THR A 90 -12.01 0.15 -5.23
C THR A 90 -10.79 0.34 -6.12
N LEU A 91 -10.05 -0.74 -6.36
CA LEU A 91 -8.88 -0.75 -7.24
C LEU A 91 -9.09 -1.68 -8.42
N ASP A 92 -8.51 -1.32 -9.55
CA ASP A 92 -8.34 -2.24 -10.66
C ASP A 92 -7.35 -3.37 -10.32
N PRO A 93 -7.39 -4.51 -11.04
CA PRO A 93 -6.52 -5.65 -10.78
C PRO A 93 -5.02 -5.29 -10.83
N GLN A 94 -4.61 -4.41 -11.76
CA GLN A 94 -3.20 -4.03 -11.95
C GLN A 94 -2.68 -3.23 -10.76
N CYS A 95 -3.50 -2.32 -10.22
CA CYS A 95 -3.17 -1.60 -9.00
C CYS A 95 -3.14 -2.52 -7.78
N ALA A 96 -4.04 -3.51 -7.70
CA ALA A 96 -4.07 -4.47 -6.60
C ALA A 96 -2.84 -5.40 -6.60
N GLU A 97 -2.31 -5.79 -7.76
CA GLU A 97 -1.07 -6.57 -7.88
C GLU A 97 0.18 -5.84 -7.36
N GLN A 98 0.14 -4.51 -7.36
CA GLN A 98 1.24 -3.67 -6.89
C GLN A 98 1.27 -3.55 -5.37
N ILE A 99 0.20 -3.89 -4.66
CA ILE A 99 0.12 -3.78 -3.21
C ILE A 99 0.40 -5.15 -2.60
N LEU A 100 1.50 -5.25 -1.87
CA LEU A 100 1.84 -6.44 -1.10
C LEU A 100 1.28 -6.33 0.31
N VAL A 101 0.60 -7.38 0.74
CA VAL A 101 -0.04 -7.45 2.04
C VAL A 101 0.30 -8.74 2.77
N THR A 102 0.25 -8.68 4.08
CA THR A 102 0.29 -9.85 4.94
C THR A 102 -1.00 -10.00 5.68
N PRO A 103 -1.47 -11.23 5.89
CA PRO A 103 -2.62 -11.42 6.72
C PRO A 103 -2.33 -11.05 8.17
N LEU A 104 -3.33 -10.49 8.83
CA LEU A 104 -3.35 -10.32 10.28
C LEU A 104 -4.00 -11.54 10.96
#